data_AF-A0A7S0AVG7-F1
#
_entry.id   AF-A0A7S0AVG7-F1
#
_cell.length_a   1.000
_cell.length_b   1.000
_cell.length_c   1.000
_cell.angle_alpha   90.00
_cell.angle_beta   90.00
_cell.angle_gamma   90.00
#
_symmetry.space_group_name_H-M   'P 1'
#
loop_
_entity.id
_entity.type
_entity.pdbx_description
1 polymer ?
#
loop_
_entity_poly.entity_id
_entity_poly.type
_entity_poly.pdbx_seq_one_letter_code
_entity_poly.pdbx_strand_id
1 'polypeptide(L)'
;DPDSDPVQPSHYLALKKGQSRWGNTLDVILSVRGTSAVEDVLTDCLGQPVAYRGGKAHDGFVRSGQHIVNLHKPLLLEILKVSGKKKIKLRVFGHSLGAA
;
A
#
# COMPACT_ATOMS: atom_id res chain seq x y z
N ASP A 1 10.63 -7.90 -17.38
CA ASP A 1 11.69 -7.43 -16.48
C ASP A 1 11.32 -7.66 -15.03
N PRO A 2 12.09 -8.45 -14.29
CA PRO A 2 11.81 -8.78 -12.90
C PRO A 2 12.61 -7.90 -11.92
N ASP A 3 13.04 -6.69 -12.31
CA ASP A 3 13.66 -5.74 -11.38
C ASP A 3 12.55 -5.02 -10.60
N SER A 4 12.04 -5.70 -9.57
CA SER A 4 11.24 -5.03 -8.54
C SER A 4 12.23 -4.28 -7.66
N ASP A 5 12.23 -2.95 -7.70
CA ASP A 5 12.95 -2.18 -6.67
C ASP A 5 12.36 -2.58 -5.30
N PRO A 6 13.17 -3.03 -4.33
CA PRO A 6 12.69 -3.48 -3.03
C PRO A 6 11.88 -2.41 -2.28
N VAL A 7 12.10 -1.13 -2.62
CA VAL A 7 11.37 0.03 -2.07
C VAL A 7 10.08 0.34 -2.85
N GLN A 8 9.83 -0.33 -3.97
CA GLN A 8 8.66 -0.14 -4.83
C GLN A 8 7.97 -1.49 -5.06
N PRO A 9 7.32 -2.05 -4.02
CA PRO A 9 6.70 -3.35 -4.13
C PRO A 9 5.61 -3.35 -5.19
N SER A 10 5.51 -4.43 -5.96
CA SER A 10 4.39 -4.62 -6.88
C SER A 10 3.06 -4.60 -6.12
N HIS A 11 2.10 -3.80 -6.58
CA HIS A 11 0.80 -3.67 -5.90
C HIS A 11 -0.30 -3.27 -6.89
N TYR A 12 -1.55 -3.44 -6.48
CA TYR A 12 -2.71 -2.92 -7.22
C TYR A 12 -3.79 -2.36 -6.29
N LEU A 13 -4.56 -1.40 -6.83
CA LEU A 13 -5.79 -0.91 -6.22
C LEU A 13 -7.00 -1.45 -6.98
N ALA A 14 -8.01 -1.90 -6.23
CA ALA A 14 -9.30 -2.30 -6.77
C ALA A 14 -10.43 -1.54 -6.09
N LEU A 15 -11.32 -0.98 -6.92
CA LEU A 15 -12.57 -0.40 -6.48
C LEU A 15 -13.67 -1.46 -6.54
N LYS A 16 -14.43 -1.65 -5.46
CA LYS A 16 -15.61 -2.52 -5.51
C LYS A 16 -16.60 -1.95 -6.54
N LYS A 17 -17.07 -2.74 -7.49
CA LYS A 17 -18.10 -2.31 -8.46
C LYS A 17 -19.48 -2.25 -7.80
N GLY A 18 -20.37 -1.41 -8.33
CA GLY A 18 -21.78 -1.34 -7.90
C GLY A 18 -21.97 -0.91 -6.44
N GLN A 19 -21.04 -0.13 -5.87
CA GLN A 19 -21.22 0.40 -4.52
C GLN A 19 -22.42 1.34 -4.50
N SER A 20 -23.25 1.23 -3.46
CA SER A 20 -24.43 2.08 -3.30
C SER A 20 -24.06 3.56 -3.43
N ARG A 21 -24.80 4.27 -4.29
CA ARG A 21 -24.70 5.74 -4.45
C ARG A 21 -25.13 6.48 -3.19
N TRP A 22 -26.06 5.89 -2.43
CA TRP A 22 -26.52 6.42 -1.14
C TRP A 22 -25.57 6.07 0.01
N GLY A 23 -24.57 5.22 -0.25
CA GLY A 23 -23.56 4.84 0.74
C GLY A 23 -22.50 5.92 0.89
N ASN A 24 -22.24 6.34 2.13
CA ASN A 24 -21.24 7.37 2.44
C ASN A 24 -19.77 6.91 2.33
N THR A 25 -19.53 5.66 1.96
CA THR A 25 -18.21 5.02 2.05
C THR A 25 -17.74 4.47 0.71
N LEU A 26 -16.54 4.85 0.26
CA LEU A 26 -15.87 4.28 -0.90
C LEU A 26 -15.05 3.06 -0.48
N ASP A 27 -15.46 1.87 -0.88
CA ASP A 27 -14.72 0.63 -0.60
C ASP A 27 -13.57 0.46 -1.60
N VAL A 28 -12.35 0.42 -1.07
CA VAL A 28 -11.11 0.27 -1.83
C VAL A 28 -10.31 -0.89 -1.27
N ILE A 29 -9.73 -1.69 -2.15
CA ILE A 29 -8.79 -2.75 -1.80
C ILE A 29 -7.41 -2.34 -2.33
N LEU A 30 -6.41 -2.38 -1.47
CA LEU A 30 -5.00 -2.33 -1.82
C LEU A 30 -4.40 -3.70 -1.56
N SER A 31 -3.82 -4.32 -2.58
CA SER A 31 -3.09 -5.57 -2.42
C SER A 31 -1.62 -5.31 -2.73
N VAL A 32 -0.75 -5.59 -1.77
CA VAL A 32 0.70 -5.48 -1.90
C VAL A 32 1.28 -6.88 -2.03
N ARG A 33 1.97 -7.13 -3.14
CA ARG A 33 2.63 -8.41 -3.39
C ARG A 33 3.85 -8.52 -2.48
N GLY A 34 4.05 -9.69 -1.88
CA GLY A 34 5.32 -10.02 -1.26
C GLY A 34 6.43 -10.18 -2.31
N THR A 35 7.65 -10.07 -1.84
CA THR A 35 8.89 -10.32 -2.56
C THR A 35 8.87 -11.62 -3.38
N SER A 36 9.43 -11.58 -4.58
CA SER A 36 9.66 -12.77 -5.42
C SER A 36 11.14 -13.16 -5.59
N ALA A 37 12.07 -12.34 -5.11
CA ALA A 37 13.51 -12.52 -5.27
C ALA A 37 14.21 -12.73 -3.91
N VAL A 38 15.31 -13.49 -3.88
CA VAL A 38 16.04 -13.82 -2.63
C VAL A 38 16.81 -12.59 -2.12
N GLU A 39 17.21 -11.71 -3.03
CA GLU A 39 17.95 -10.48 -2.77
C GLU A 39 17.15 -9.50 -1.91
N ASP A 40 15.85 -9.33 -2.21
CA ASP A 40 14.90 -8.51 -1.44
C ASP A 40 14.81 -9.00 0.01
N VAL A 41 14.74 -10.33 0.23
CA VAL A 41 14.74 -10.93 1.57
C VAL A 41 16.02 -10.59 2.31
N LEU A 42 17.18 -10.62 1.64
CA LEU A 42 18.46 -10.30 2.25
C LEU A 42 18.57 -8.82 2.62
N THR A 43 18.19 -7.89 1.74
CA THR A 43 18.13 -6.47 2.08
C THR A 43 17.15 -6.15 3.19
N ASP A 44 16.03 -6.89 3.28
CA ASP A 44 15.07 -6.76 4.38
C ASP A 44 15.55 -7.42 5.69
N CYS A 45 16.39 -8.45 5.59
CA CYS A 45 17.06 -9.05 6.74
C CYS A 45 18.20 -8.18 7.30
N LEU A 46 18.79 -7.28 6.50
CA LEU A 46 19.82 -6.34 6.97
C LEU A 46 19.30 -5.32 7.99
N GLY A 47 17.96 -5.17 8.10
CA GLY A 47 17.33 -4.86 9.37
C GLY A 47 17.69 -3.48 9.93
N GLN A 48 17.61 -2.41 9.13
CA GLN A 48 17.85 -1.06 9.65
C GLN A 48 16.57 -0.47 10.27
N PRO A 49 16.49 -0.33 11.62
CA PRO A 49 15.34 0.27 12.25
C PRO A 49 15.39 1.80 12.14
N VAL A 50 14.31 2.40 11.69
CA VAL A 50 14.11 3.86 11.63
C VAL A 50 12.97 4.27 12.54
N ALA A 51 13.00 5.52 13.02
CA ALA A 51 11.91 6.07 13.82
C ALA A 51 10.63 6.20 12.98
N TYR A 52 9.52 5.66 13.47
CA TYR A 52 8.23 5.72 12.80
C TYR A 52 7.08 5.76 13.81
N ARG A 53 6.27 6.83 13.76
CA ARG A 53 5.07 7.03 14.60
C ARG A 53 5.28 6.77 16.11
N GLY A 54 6.38 7.28 16.67
CA GLY A 54 6.70 7.12 18.09
C GLY A 54 7.30 5.75 18.46
N GLY A 55 7.47 4.85 17.48
CA GLY A 55 8.20 3.60 17.61
C GLY A 55 9.35 3.50 16.61
N LYS A 56 9.79 2.26 16.34
CA LYS A 56 10.76 1.94 15.30
C LYS A 56 10.14 0.96 14.30
N ALA A 57 10.49 1.08 13.02
CA ALA A 57 10.07 0.17 11.95
C ALA A 57 11.24 -0.08 11.00
N HIS A 58 11.16 -1.13 10.17
CA HIS A 58 12.18 -1.40 9.16
C HIS A 58 12.21 -0.31 8.09
N ASP A 59 13.38 0.22 7.74
CA ASP A 59 13.51 1.29 6.73
C ASP A 59 12.85 0.93 5.41
N GLY A 60 13.06 -0.30 4.93
CA GLY A 60 12.47 -0.81 3.70
C GLY A 60 10.93 -0.70 3.71
N PHE A 61 10.27 -1.20 4.76
CA PHE A 61 8.81 -1.14 4.86
C PHE A 61 8.28 0.29 4.98
N VAL A 62 8.98 1.17 5.71
CA VAL A 62 8.58 2.57 5.84
C VAL A 62 8.65 3.27 4.48
N ARG A 63 9.74 3.09 3.74
CA ARG A 63 9.94 3.72 2.43
C ARG A 63 8.98 3.15 1.39
N SER A 64 8.75 1.83 1.39
CA SER A 64 7.77 1.16 0.53
C SER A 64 6.34 1.65 0.78
N GLY A 65 5.93 1.73 2.06
CA GLY A 65 4.64 2.28 2.43
C GLY A 65 4.49 3.74 2.01
N GLN A 66 5.54 4.55 2.19
CA GLN A 66 5.54 5.95 1.78
C GLN A 66 5.44 6.10 0.25
N HIS A 67 6.10 5.24 -0.52
CA HIS A 67 6.00 5.21 -1.97
C HIS A 67 4.55 4.96 -2.43
N ILE A 68 3.88 3.92 -1.90
CA ILE A 68 2.48 3.59 -2.24
C ILE A 68 1.56 4.77 -1.86
N VAL A 69 1.75 5.38 -0.69
CA VAL A 69 0.96 6.53 -0.25
C VAL A 69 1.13 7.70 -1.21
N ASN A 70 2.37 8.03 -1.59
CA ASN A 70 2.65 9.15 -2.49
C ASN A 70 2.05 8.90 -3.88
N LEU A 71 2.12 7.67 -4.37
CA LEU A 71 1.58 7.28 -5.67
C LEU A 71 0.06 7.38 -5.74
N HIS A 72 -0.65 6.87 -4.73
CA HIS A 72 -2.10 6.66 -4.81
C HIS A 72 -2.94 7.66 -4.05
N LYS A 73 -2.38 8.41 -3.09
CA LYS A 73 -3.15 9.39 -2.31
C LYS A 73 -3.87 10.41 -3.21
N PRO A 74 -3.25 11.01 -4.25
CA PRO A 74 -3.94 11.96 -5.12
C PRO A 74 -5.15 11.32 -5.82
N LEU A 75 -4.96 10.13 -6.41
CA LEU A 75 -6.01 9.37 -7.10
C LEU A 75 -7.17 9.01 -6.15
N LEU A 76 -6.88 8.53 -4.95
CA LEU A 76 -7.90 8.16 -3.97
C LEU A 76 -8.73 9.36 -3.50
N LEU A 77 -8.10 10.53 -3.33
CA LEU A 77 -8.80 11.77 -2.99
C LEU A 77 -9.68 12.26 -4.14
N GLU A 78 -9.21 12.15 -5.38
CA GLU A 78 -9.98 12.50 -6.57
C GLU A 78 -11.21 11.59 -6.73
N ILE A 79 -11.03 10.26 -6.63
CA ILE A 79 -12.15 9.31 -6.71
C ILE A 79 -13.15 9.56 -5.58
N LEU A 80 -12.68 9.85 -4.35
CA LEU A 80 -13.57 10.19 -3.24
C LEU A 80 -14.44 11.41 -3.59
N LYS A 81 -13.82 12.48 -4.10
CA LYS A 81 -14.51 13.71 -4.52
C LYS A 81 -15.54 13.43 -5.61
N VAL A 82 -15.16 12.73 -6.68
CA VAL A 82 -16.05 12.43 -7.81
C VAL A 82 -17.18 11.47 -7.42
N SER A 83 -16.92 10.56 -6.47
CA SER A 83 -17.92 9.60 -6.00
C SER A 83 -19.02 10.23 -5.13
N GLY A 84 -18.84 11.46 -4.65
CA GLY A 84 -19.76 12.12 -3.71
C GLY A 84 -19.78 11.50 -2.31
N LYS A 85 -18.81 10.64 -1.99
CA LYS A 85 -18.75 9.93 -0.71
C LYS A 85 -17.92 10.70 0.31
N LYS A 86 -18.17 10.44 1.59
CA LYS A 86 -17.54 11.19 2.70
C LYS A 86 -16.25 10.55 3.21
N LYS A 87 -16.10 9.24 3.07
CA LYS A 87 -14.93 8.51 3.59
C LYS A 87 -14.53 7.34 2.70
N ILE A 88 -13.25 6.98 2.77
CA ILE A 88 -12.68 5.80 2.12
C ILE A 88 -12.59 4.68 3.17
N LYS A 89 -13.11 3.50 2.85
CA LYS A 89 -12.82 2.27 3.58
C LYS A 89 -11.78 1.50 2.79
N LEU A 90 -10.52 1.73 3.16
CA LEU A 90 -9.38 1.04 2.57
C LEU A 90 -9.14 -0.26 3.31
N ARG A 91 -9.10 -1.37 2.58
CA ARG A 91 -8.63 -2.67 3.07
C ARG A 91 -7.31 -2.99 2.42
N VAL A 92 -6.28 -3.20 3.23
CA VAL A 92 -4.93 -3.55 2.78
C VAL A 92 -4.76 -5.05 2.96
N PHE A 93 -4.30 -5.73 1.92
CA PHE A 93 -3.95 -7.15 1.94
C PHE A 93 -2.52 -7.30 1.46
N GLY A 94 -1.86 -8.32 2.01
CA GLY A 94 -0.55 -8.74 1.57
C GLY A 94 -0.27 -10.14 2.06
N HIS A 95 0.73 -10.78 1.46
CA HIS A 95 1.21 -12.09 1.87
C HIS A 95 2.73 -12.02 2.06
N SER A 96 3.24 -12.70 3.09
CA SER A 96 4.66 -12.65 3.47
C SER A 96 5.12 -11.18 3.65
N LEU A 97 6.19 -10.75 2.98
CA LEU A 97 6.67 -9.37 3.04
C LEU A 97 5.64 -8.32 2.60
N GLY A 98 4.67 -8.67 1.75
CA GLY A 98 3.60 -7.75 1.39
C GLY A 98 2.65 -7.41 2.55
N ALA A 99 2.68 -8.21 3.63
CA ALA A 99 1.87 -7.99 4.83
C ALA A 99 2.61 -7.19 5.93
N ALA A 100 3.91 -6.96 5.77
CA ALA A 100 4.77 -6.29 6.75
C ALA A 100 4.63 -4.75 6.71
#